data_AF-A0A5J5R9I1-F1
#
_entry.id   AF-A0A5J5R9I1-F1
#
_cell.length_a   1.000
_cell.length_b   1.000
_cell.length_c   1.000
_cell.angle_alpha   90.00
_cell.angle_beta   90.00
_cell.angle_gamma   90.00
#
_symmetry.space_group_name_H-M   'P 1'
#
loop_
_entity.id
_entity.type
_entity.pdbx_description
1 polymer ?
#
loop_
_entity_poly.entity_id
_entity_poly.type
_entity_poly.pdbx_seq_one_letter_code
_entity_poly.pdbx_strand_id
1 'polypeptide(L)'
;MQYGDIALSKDALFAYLGTNPANDNFTFVDVDSLQPPTAVVNQRDADLVYFLKKYRKAPEGSAEKTEAQKQLVEIMSCRMRIDHSVKLIGMLLFERAPEVLNTV
;
A
#
# COMPACT_ATOMS: atom_id res chain seq x y z
N MET A 1 0.02 4.23 -15.29
CA MET A 1 -0.01 3.40 -16.50
C MET A 1 -1.46 3.29 -16.97
N GLN A 2 -1.70 3.34 -18.28
CA GLN A 2 -3.02 3.10 -18.88
C GLN A 2 -2.88 1.90 -19.83
N TYR A 3 -3.92 1.08 -19.93
CA TYR A 3 -3.91 -0.17 -20.69
C TYR A 3 -5.26 -0.38 -21.38
N GLY A 4 -5.31 -1.23 -22.42
CA GLY A 4 -6.54 -1.51 -23.17
C GLY A 4 -6.84 -0.45 -24.22
N ASP A 5 -8.13 -0.20 -24.48
CA ASP A 5 -8.55 0.82 -25.43
C ASP A 5 -8.43 2.22 -24.81
N ILE A 6 -7.31 2.88 -25.13
CA ILE A 6 -6.98 4.22 -24.62
C ILE A 6 -7.94 5.27 -25.20
N ALA A 7 -8.64 5.02 -26.31
CA ALA A 7 -9.57 5.99 -26.88
C ALA A 7 -10.71 6.32 -25.90
N LEU A 8 -11.11 5.36 -25.06
CA LEU A 8 -12.11 5.53 -24.00
C LEU A 8 -11.71 6.57 -22.94
N SER A 9 -10.42 6.88 -22.80
CA SER A 9 -9.97 7.91 -21.85
C SER A 9 -10.39 9.33 -22.25
N LYS A 10 -10.89 9.52 -23.48
CA LYS A 10 -11.39 10.81 -23.99
C LYS A 10 -12.86 11.03 -23.66
N ASP A 11 -13.57 9.99 -23.25
CA ASP A 11 -14.96 10.09 -22.86
C ASP A 11 -15.12 10.92 -21.58
N ALA A 12 -16.25 11.59 -21.45
CA ALA A 12 -16.57 12.31 -20.23
C ALA A 12 -16.83 11.32 -19.08
N LEU A 13 -16.29 11.61 -17.88
CA LEU A 13 -16.41 10.75 -16.70
C LEU A 13 -17.86 10.40 -16.32
N PHE A 14 -18.83 11.26 -16.64
CA PHE A 14 -20.25 11.00 -16.34
C PHE A 14 -20.79 9.76 -17.08
N ALA A 15 -20.19 9.38 -18.21
CA ALA A 15 -20.56 8.16 -18.93
C ALA A 15 -20.29 6.89 -18.11
N TYR A 16 -19.39 6.96 -17.13
CA TYR A 16 -18.99 5.82 -16.28
C TYR A 16 -19.45 5.97 -14.83
N LEU A 17 -19.46 7.19 -14.29
CA LEU A 17 -19.73 7.47 -12.88
C LEU A 17 -21.06 8.20 -12.63
N GLY A 18 -21.76 8.61 -13.69
CA GLY A 18 -22.92 9.50 -13.60
C GLY A 18 -22.54 10.95 -13.27
N THR A 19 -23.54 11.78 -12.95
CA THR A 19 -23.33 13.16 -12.50
C THR A 19 -24.07 13.42 -11.18
N ASN A 20 -23.52 14.31 -10.36
CA ASN A 20 -24.18 14.84 -9.19
C ASN A 20 -24.74 16.23 -9.55
N PRO A 21 -26.08 16.43 -9.58
CA PRO A 21 -26.68 17.73 -9.94
C PRO A 21 -26.24 18.90 -9.06
N ALA A 22 -25.83 18.64 -7.81
CA ALA A 22 -25.25 19.67 -6.94
C ALA A 22 -23.91 20.22 -7.46
N ASN A 23 -23.28 19.55 -8.42
CA ASN A 23 -22.01 19.91 -9.01
C ASN A 23 -22.13 20.53 -10.42
N ASP A 24 -23.34 20.82 -10.92
CA ASP A 24 -23.53 21.27 -12.31
C ASP A 24 -22.84 22.61 -12.64
N ASN A 25 -22.57 23.45 -11.64
CA ASN A 25 -21.84 24.71 -11.79
C ASN A 25 -20.31 24.55 -11.60
N PHE A 26 -19.82 23.36 -11.24
CA PHE A 26 -18.39 23.07 -11.14
C PHE A 26 -17.88 22.70 -12.54
N THR A 27 -17.11 23.60 -13.13
CA THR A 27 -16.42 23.33 -14.38
C THR A 27 -15.08 22.68 -14.09
N PHE A 28 -14.71 21.67 -14.90
CA PHE A 28 -13.37 21.10 -14.83
C PHE A 28 -12.37 22.19 -15.22
N VAL A 29 -11.45 22.50 -14.32
CA VAL A 29 -10.37 23.44 -14.61
C VAL A 29 -9.09 22.64 -14.75
N ASP A 30 -8.48 22.70 -15.93
CA ASP A 30 -7.18 22.09 -16.25
C ASP A 30 -6.05 22.92 -15.62
N VAL A 31 -6.14 23.13 -14.31
CA VAL A 31 -5.02 23.64 -13.53
C VAL A 31 -4.38 22.42 -12.91
N ASP A 32 -3.07 22.30 -13.11
CA ASP A 32 -2.16 21.59 -12.21
C ASP A 32 -2.33 22.19 -10.81
N SER A 33 -3.42 21.82 -10.15
CA SER A 33 -3.67 22.15 -8.76
C SER A 33 -2.61 21.39 -8.00
N LEU A 34 -1.57 22.12 -7.59
CA LEU A 34 -0.52 21.67 -6.69
C LEU A 34 -1.16 21.34 -5.34
N GLN A 35 -1.91 20.24 -5.30
CA GLN A 35 -2.45 19.68 -4.09
C GLN A 35 -1.23 19.32 -3.25
N PRO A 36 -1.10 19.90 -2.04
CA PRO A 36 0.07 19.62 -1.22
C PRO A 36 0.17 18.11 -1.03
N PRO A 37 1.37 17.52 -1.18
CA PRO A 37 1.52 16.08 -1.09
C PRO A 37 0.94 15.60 0.23
N THR A 38 -0.08 14.75 0.14
CA THR A 38 -0.65 14.10 1.31
C THR A 38 0.40 13.16 1.89
N ALA A 39 0.45 13.06 3.22
CA ALA A 39 1.32 12.09 3.86
C ALA A 39 0.88 10.67 3.45
N VAL A 40 1.64 10.05 2.56
CA VAL A 40 1.39 8.69 2.07
C VAL A 40 2.23 7.69 2.82
N VAL A 41 1.69 6.47 2.98
CA VAL A 41 2.41 5.31 3.51
C VAL A 41 2.42 4.25 2.43
N ASN A 42 3.51 3.52 2.30
CA ASN A 42 3.56 2.36 1.41
C ASN A 42 2.44 1.38 1.79
N GLN A 43 1.61 0.95 0.83
CA GLN A 43 0.49 0.05 1.10
C GLN A 43 0.93 -1.25 1.77
N ARG A 44 2.13 -1.76 1.45
CA ARG A 44 2.69 -2.95 2.12
C ARG A 44 2.94 -2.72 3.61
N ASP A 45 3.21 -1.48 4.01
CA ASP A 45 3.54 -1.12 5.39
C ASP A 45 2.36 -0.53 6.15
N ALA A 46 1.23 -0.27 5.49
CA ALA A 46 0.05 0.32 6.13
C ALA A 46 -0.42 -0.48 7.36
N ASP A 47 -0.46 -1.81 7.24
CA ASP A 47 -0.80 -2.70 8.35
C ASP A 47 0.24 -2.63 9.47
N LEU A 48 1.54 -2.64 9.14
CA LEU A 48 2.61 -2.53 10.15
C LEU A 48 2.52 -1.19 10.90
N VAL A 49 2.20 -0.10 10.20
CA VAL A 49 1.96 1.20 10.81
C VAL A 49 0.76 1.16 11.76
N TYR A 50 -0.31 0.45 11.41
CA TYR A 50 -1.45 0.23 12.31
C TYR A 50 -1.02 -0.49 13.59
N PHE A 51 -0.35 -1.65 13.49
CA PHE A 51 0.09 -2.42 14.67
C PHE A 51 1.09 -1.64 15.53
N LEU A 52 2.02 -0.93 14.90
CA LEU A 52 2.98 -0.09 15.61
C LEU A 52 2.27 1.06 16.35
N LYS A 53 1.29 1.71 15.72
CA LYS A 53 0.48 2.75 16.38
C LYS A 53 -0.36 2.18 17.52
N LYS A 54 -0.96 1.00 17.36
CA LYS A 54 -1.72 0.31 18.41
C LYS A 54 -0.84 0.03 19.63
N TYR A 55 0.34 -0.56 19.42
CA TYR A 55 1.32 -0.79 20.49
C TYR A 55 1.77 0.50 21.19
N ARG A 56 2.10 1.55 20.42
CA ARG A 56 2.57 2.83 20.98
C ARG A 56 1.50 3.57 21.77
N LYS A 57 0.23 3.45 21.38
CA LYS A 57 -0.90 4.11 22.06
C LYS A 57 -1.37 3.36 23.30
N ALA A 58 -1.09 2.06 23.41
CA ALA A 58 -1.50 1.27 24.56
C ALA A 58 -0.77 1.73 25.85
N PRO A 59 -1.47 1.81 27.00
CA PRO A 59 -0.88 2.24 28.27
C PRO A 59 0.27 1.35 28.71
N GLU A 60 1.30 1.94 29.31
CA GLU A 60 2.44 1.19 29.83
C GLU A 60 2.02 0.20 30.91
N GLY A 61 2.58 -1.01 30.85
CA GLY A 61 2.27 -2.10 31.79
C GLY A 61 0.90 -2.75 31.61
N SER A 62 0.08 -2.30 30.65
CA SER A 62 -1.23 -2.91 30.39
C SER A 62 -1.12 -4.24 29.63
N ALA A 63 -2.07 -5.14 29.88
CA ALA A 63 -2.19 -6.38 29.10
C ALA A 63 -2.43 -6.09 27.61
N GLU A 64 -3.14 -5.00 27.28
CA GLU A 64 -3.34 -4.52 25.92
C GLU A 64 -2.01 -4.22 25.20
N LYS A 65 -1.08 -3.57 25.90
CA LYS A 65 0.24 -3.24 25.32
C LYS A 65 1.06 -4.49 25.03
N THR A 66 1.07 -5.45 25.96
CA THR A 66 1.74 -6.74 25.78
C THR A 66 1.16 -7.51 24.61
N GLU A 67 -0.17 -7.55 24.48
CA GLU A 67 -0.85 -8.22 23.36
C GLU A 67 -0.58 -7.50 22.03
N ALA A 68 -0.62 -6.16 22.00
CA ALA A 68 -0.29 -5.39 20.81
C ALA A 68 1.18 -5.58 20.40
N GLN A 69 2.11 -5.71 21.36
CA GLN A 69 3.51 -6.02 21.09
C GLN A 69 3.66 -7.41 20.48
N LYS A 70 2.99 -8.41 21.04
CA LYS A 70 2.98 -9.78 20.53
C LYS A 70 2.49 -9.82 19.08
N GLN A 71 1.35 -9.20 18.80
CA GLN A 71 0.78 -9.11 17.45
C GLN A 71 1.75 -8.44 16.46
N LEU A 72 2.40 -7.35 16.86
CA LEU A 72 3.38 -6.66 16.02
C LEU A 72 4.58 -7.58 15.67
N VAL A 73 5.14 -8.27 16.68
CA VAL A 73 6.26 -9.20 16.49
C VAL A 73 5.88 -10.40 15.62
N GLU A 74 4.68 -10.96 15.82
CA GLU A 74 4.18 -12.09 15.03
C GLU A 74 4.05 -11.73 13.55
N ILE A 75 3.51 -10.54 13.24
CA ILE A 75 3.36 -10.10 11.85
C ILE A 75 4.72 -9.83 11.19
N MET A 76 5.65 -9.20 11.91
CA MET A 76 7.02 -9.01 11.42
C MET A 76 7.71 -10.35 11.17
N SER A 77 7.55 -11.31 12.08
CA SER A 77 8.14 -12.65 11.96
C SER A 77 7.53 -13.45 10.82
N CYS A 78 6.21 -13.34 10.61
CA CYS A 78 5.52 -14.01 9.50
C CYS A 78 6.04 -13.49 8.15
N ARG A 79 6.17 -12.17 7.98
CA ARG A 79 6.75 -11.55 6.78
C ARG A 79 8.18 -12.01 6.54
N MET A 80 9.02 -11.93 7.56
CA MET A 80 10.42 -12.38 7.49
C MET A 80 10.54 -13.87 7.10
N ARG A 81 9.66 -14.72 7.64
CA ARG A 81 9.64 -16.15 7.28
C ARG A 81 9.31 -16.36 5.80
N ILE A 82 8.36 -15.62 5.26
CA ILE A 82 8.01 -15.70 3.84
C ILE A 82 9.19 -15.21 2.98
N ASP A 83 9.77 -14.06 3.32
CA ASP A 83 10.93 -13.51 2.61
C ASP A 83 12.11 -14.49 2.58
N HIS A 84 12.42 -15.10 3.73
CA HIS A 84 13.46 -16.14 3.82
C HIS A 84 13.12 -17.38 3.00
N SER A 85 11.85 -17.81 3.00
CA SER A 85 11.41 -18.98 2.25
C SER A 85 11.54 -18.74 0.74
N VAL A 86 11.09 -17.59 0.25
CA VAL A 86 11.20 -17.21 -1.17
C VAL A 86 12.67 -17.08 -1.57
N LYS A 87 13.51 -16.45 -0.72
CA LYS A 87 14.95 -16.36 -0.95
C LYS A 87 15.60 -17.74 -1.05
N LEU A 88 15.24 -18.66 -0.15
CA LEU A 88 15.76 -20.03 -0.16
C LEU A 88 15.35 -20.79 -1.42
N ILE A 89 14.07 -20.69 -1.82
CA ILE A 89 13.57 -21.30 -3.06
C ILE A 89 14.37 -20.77 -4.26
N GLY A 90 14.59 -19.46 -4.33
CA GLY A 90 15.40 -18.86 -5.40
C GLY A 90 16.84 -19.36 -5.42
N MET A 91 17.48 -19.47 -4.26
CA MET A 91 18.84 -20.04 -4.13
C MET A 91 18.92 -21.51 -4.56
N LEU A 92 17.85 -22.29 -4.35
CA LEU A 92 17.80 -23.69 -4.75
C LEU A 92 17.55 -23.86 -6.26
N LEU A 93 16.77 -22.97 -6.86
CA LEU A 93 16.35 -23.10 -8.26
C LEU A 93 17.31 -22.45 -9.27
N PHE A 94 18.09 -21.45 -8.86
CA PHE A 94 18.90 -20.66 -9.78
C PHE A 94 20.37 -20.64 -9.37
N GLU A 95 21.28 -21.00 -10.30
CA GLU A 95 22.73 -20.91 -10.09
C GLU A 95 23.21 -19.46 -9.87
N ARG A 96 22.51 -18.50 -10.50
CA ARG A 96 22.68 -17.05 -10.36
C ARG A 96 21.59 -16.43 -9.49
N ALA A 97 21.28 -17.08 -8.36
CA ALA A 97 20.21 -16.65 -7.47
C ALA A 97 20.34 -15.21 -6.97
N PRO A 98 21.52 -14.70 -6.58
CA PRO A 98 21.64 -13.31 -6.15
C PRO A 98 21.29 -12.32 -7.25
N GLU A 99 21.61 -12.59 -8.52
CA GLU A 99 21.27 -11.71 -9.63
C GLU A 99 19.76 -11.74 -9.94
N VAL A 100 19.13 -12.92 -9.90
CA VAL A 100 17.70 -13.09 -10.20
C VAL A 100 16.79 -12.56 -9.09
N LEU A 101 17.19 -12.73 -7.82
CA LEU A 101 16.36 -12.33 -6.68
C LEU A 101 16.44 -10.84 -6.34
N ASN A 102 17.51 -10.16 -6.76
CA ASN A 102 17.72 -8.74 -6.50
C ASN A 102 17.38 -7.83 -7.70
N THR A 103 16.96 -8.39 -8.84
CA THR A 103 16.37 -7.62 -9.93
C THR A 103 14.98 -7.13 -9.54
N VAL A 104 14.90 -5.98 -8.89
CA VAL A 104 13.66 -5.21 -8.66
C VAL A 104 13.95 -3.74 -8.89
#